data_AF-A0AAP8QHG2-F1
#
_entry.id   AF-A0AAP8QHG2-F1
#
_cell.length_a   1.000
_cell.length_b   1.000
_cell.length_c   1.000
_cell.angle_alpha   90.00
_cell.angle_beta   90.00
_cell.angle_gamma   90.00
#
_symmetry.space_group_name_H-M   'P 1'
#
loop_
_entity.id
_entity.type
_entity.pdbx_description
1 polymer ?
#
loop_
_entity_poly.entity_id
_entity_poly.type
_entity_poly.pdbx_seq_one_letter_code
_entity_poly.pdbx_strand_id
1 'polypeptide(L)' 'MNINNTSVSEYYNYLMTKYCNRNLSEQDRIIAKSKMDVIQDLVGIYEHGYEEDLFWNEMGRPALPEEIKAAIRKLN' A
#
# COMPACT_ATOMS: atom_id res chain seq x y z
N MET A 1 -8.67 6.28 3.98
CA MET A 1 -7.23 6.59 4.16
C MET A 1 -7.05 8.08 3.98
N ASN A 2 -6.29 8.75 4.84
CA ASN A 2 -5.99 10.18 4.70
C ASN A 2 -4.60 10.32 4.05
N ILE A 3 -4.56 10.77 2.80
CA ILE A 3 -3.31 10.94 2.02
C ILE A 3 -3.03 12.44 1.94
N ASN A 4 -1.91 12.89 2.52
CA ASN A 4 -1.52 14.30 2.61
C ASN A 4 -1.11 14.86 1.24
N ASN A 5 -0.53 14.04 0.36
CA ASN A 5 -0.23 14.47 -1.00
C ASN A 5 -1.48 14.52 -1.90
N THR A 6 -1.86 15.73 -2.33
CA THR A 6 -3.06 15.98 -3.16
C THR A 6 -3.10 15.13 -4.43
N SER A 7 -2.01 15.05 -5.20
CA SER A 7 -2.01 14.31 -6.47
C SER A 7 -2.10 12.80 -6.27
N VAL A 8 -1.48 12.28 -5.21
CA VAL A 8 -1.63 10.85 -4.84
C VAL A 8 -3.05 10.56 -4.38
N SER A 9 -3.66 11.46 -3.60
CA SER A 9 -5.06 11.37 -3.17
C SER A 9 -6.05 11.38 -4.34
N GLU A 10 -5.88 12.29 -5.30
CA GLU A 10 -6.70 12.37 -6.52
C GLU A 10 -6.60 11.09 -7.37
N TYR A 11 -5.39 10.59 -7.56
CA TYR A 11 -5.17 9.36 -8.31
C TYR A 11 -5.74 8.13 -7.59
N TYR A 12 -5.59 8.05 -6.27
CA TYR A 12 -6.20 7.00 -5.45
C TYR A 12 -7.73 7.00 -5.57
N ASN A 13 -8.37 8.18 -5.52
CA ASN A 13 -9.82 8.31 -5.68
C ASN A 13 -10.31 7.91 -7.09
N TYR A 14 -9.53 8.22 -8.12
CA TYR A 14 -9.79 7.74 -9.47
C TYR A 14 -9.73 6.20 -9.56
N LEU A 15 -8.73 5.57 -8.95
CA LEU A 15 -8.62 4.10 -8.91
C LEU A 15 -9.77 3.47 -8.12
N MET A 16 -10.17 4.06 -7.00
CA MET A 16 -11.34 3.63 -6.23
C MET A 16 -12.60 3.67 -7.10
N THR A 17 -12.80 4.75 -7.85
CA THR A 17 -13.94 4.89 -8.79
C THR A 17 -13.92 3.80 -9.86
N LYS A 18 -12.75 3.50 -10.43
CA LYS A 18 -12.59 2.39 -11.39
C LYS A 18 -12.88 1.03 -10.75
N TYR A 19 -12.37 0.78 -9.56
CA TYR A 19 -12.59 -0.47 -8.84
C TYR A 19 -14.09 -0.71 -8.56
N CYS A 20 -14.83 0.32 -8.16
CA CYS A 20 -16.27 0.24 -7.90
C CYS A 20 -17.14 0.20 -9.17
N ASN A 21 -16.59 0.52 -10.35
CA ASN A 21 -17.35 0.58 -11.59
C ASN A 21 -17.66 -0.83 -12.12
N ARG A 22 -18.92 -1.26 -11.96
CA ARG A 22 -19.40 -2.59 -12.42
C ARG A 22 -19.48 -2.75 -13.93
N ASN A 23 -19.36 -1.66 -14.70
CA ASN A 23 -19.35 -1.70 -16.17
C ASN A 23 -17.95 -2.00 -16.74
N LEU A 24 -16.90 -2.00 -15.91
CA LEU A 24 -15.55 -2.39 -16.31
C LEU A 24 -15.36 -3.90 -16.22
N SER A 25 -14.39 -4.41 -16.99
CA SER A 25 -13.98 -5.81 -16.90
C SER A 25 -13.46 -6.13 -15.50
N GLU A 26 -13.58 -7.40 -15.11
CA GLU A 26 -13.02 -7.87 -13.84
C GLU A 26 -11.51 -7.62 -13.77
N GLN A 27 -10.80 -7.84 -14.87
CA GLN A 27 -9.36 -7.60 -14.98
C GLN A 27 -9.00 -6.14 -14.72
N ASP A 28 -9.74 -5.17 -15.27
CA ASP A 28 -9.49 -3.75 -15.04
C ASP A 28 -9.70 -3.36 -13.56
N ARG A 29 -10.70 -3.95 -12.91
CA ARG A 29 -10.96 -3.72 -11.48
C ARG A 29 -9.86 -4.32 -10.62
N ILE A 30 -9.35 -5.51 -10.96
CA ILE A 30 -8.21 -6.14 -10.28
C ILE A 30 -6.96 -5.26 -10.41
N ILE A 31 -6.69 -4.73 -11.60
CA ILE A 31 -5.56 -3.80 -11.83
C ILE A 31 -5.73 -2.53 -10.98
N ALA A 32 -6.93 -1.96 -10.93
CA ALA A 32 -7.21 -0.78 -10.11
C ALA A 32 -6.95 -1.05 -8.62
N LYS A 33 -7.44 -2.19 -8.10
CA LYS A 33 -7.22 -2.62 -6.71
C LYS A 33 -5.73 -2.82 -6.41
N SER A 34 -5.01 -3.52 -7.28
CA SER A 34 -3.57 -3.75 -7.09
C SER A 34 -2.77 -2.44 -7.02
N LYS A 35 -3.12 -1.45 -7.85
CA LYS A 35 -2.49 -0.12 -7.78
C LYS A 35 -2.85 0.65 -6.51
N MET A 36 -4.09 0.51 -6.03
CA MET A 36 -4.49 1.10 -4.75
C MET A 36 -3.69 0.51 -3.58
N ASP A 37 -3.48 -0.81 -3.56
CA ASP A 37 -2.74 -1.48 -2.49
C ASP A 37 -1.31 -0.97 -2.38
N VAL A 38 -0.61 -0.82 -3.51
CA VAL A 38 0.73 -0.22 -3.55
C VAL A 38 0.73 1.20 -3.00
N ILE A 39 -0.28 2.02 -3.33
CA ILE A 39 -0.37 3.39 -2.80
C ILE A 39 -0.60 3.36 -1.28
N GLN A 40 -1.44 2.45 -0.78
CA GLN A 40 -1.68 2.32 0.66
C GLN A 40 -0.40 1.94 1.42
N ASP A 41 0.36 0.99 0.89
CA ASP A 41 1.63 0.56 1.49
C ASP A 41 2.63 1.72 1.53
N LEU A 42 2.82 2.42 0.39
CA LEU A 42 3.76 3.53 0.30
C LEU A 42 3.36 4.71 1.20
N VAL A 43 2.09 5.11 1.17
CA VAL A 43 1.62 6.23 2.02
C VAL A 43 1.67 5.83 3.50
N GLY A 44 1.40 4.57 3.83
CA GLY A 44 1.60 4.05 5.18
C GLY A 44 3.05 4.23 5.65
N ILE A 45 4.01 3.87 4.81
CA ILE A 45 5.45 4.03 5.09
C ILE A 45 5.83 5.51 5.24
N TYR A 46 5.44 6.37 4.29
CA TYR A 46 5.99 7.72 4.19
C TYR A 46 5.24 8.79 4.99
N GLU A 47 3.92 8.66 5.18
CA GLU A 47 3.11 9.72 5.79
C GLU A 47 2.65 9.38 7.21
N HIS A 48 2.39 8.10 7.49
CA HIS A 48 1.81 7.69 8.77
C HIS A 48 2.83 7.05 9.70
N GLY A 49 4.10 6.95 9.28
CA GLY A 49 5.16 6.36 10.07
C GLY A 49 4.72 5.01 10.62
N TYR A 50 4.43 4.04 9.73
CA TYR A 50 4.33 2.64 10.14
C TYR A 50 5.54 2.33 11.03
N GLU A 51 5.30 1.92 12.27
CA GLU A 51 6.31 1.88 13.35
C GLU A 51 7.68 1.42 12.81
N GLU A 52 8.65 2.34 12.83
CA GLU A 52 9.98 2.20 12.20
C GLU A 52 10.66 0.88 12.57
N ASP A 53 10.38 0.36 13.77
CA ASP A 53 10.95 -0.87 14.32
C ASP A 53 10.64 -2.14 13.50
N LEU A 54 9.56 -2.14 12.69
CA LEU A 54 9.18 -3.29 11.86
C LEU A 54 9.77 -3.26 10.45
N PHE A 55 10.21 -2.09 9.99
CA PHE A 55 10.64 -1.85 8.61
C PHE A 55 12.13 -1.72 8.43
N TRP A 56 12.91 -1.59 9.50
CA TRP A 56 14.35 -1.60 9.39
C TRP A 56 14.88 -2.95 9.86
N ASN A 57 15.56 -3.68 8.98
CA ASN A 57 16.24 -4.89 9.40
C ASN A 57 17.40 -4.55 10.35
N GLU A 58 18.00 -5.55 10.99
CA GLU A 58 19.13 -5.37 11.93
C GLU A 58 20.35 -4.63 11.33
N MET A 59 20.41 -4.49 10.01
CA MET A 59 21.44 -3.73 9.28
C MET A 59 21.05 -2.28 8.97
N GLY A 60 19.90 -1.80 9.47
CA GLY A 60 19.40 -0.47 9.19
C GLY A 60 19.07 -0.26 7.71
N ARG A 61 18.50 -1.27 7.04
CA ARG A 61 17.93 -1.14 5.68
C ARG A 61 16.42 -1.36 5.66
N PRO A 62 15.67 -0.73 4.73
CA PRO A 62 14.25 -0.98 4.59
C PRO A 62 13.98 -2.45 4.27
N ALA A 63 13.10 -3.07 5.04
CA ALA A 63 12.67 -4.45 4.89
C ALA A 63 11.64 -4.52 3.76
N LEU A 64 11.85 -5.44 2.83
CA LEU A 64 10.94 -5.70 1.73
C LEU A 64 9.62 -6.31 2.24
N PRO A 65 8.52 -6.21 1.47
CA PRO A 65 7.22 -6.77 1.87
C PRO A 65 7.24 -8.26 2.27
N GLU A 66 8.06 -9.07 1.60
CA GLU A 66 8.23 -10.49 1.94
C GLU A 66 9.03 -10.70 3.25
N GLU A 67 9.98 -9.81 3.54
CA GLU A 67 10.77 -9.85 4.78
C GLU A 67 9.91 -9.49 5.99
N ILE A 68 9.00 -8.52 5.82
CA ILE A 68 8.00 -8.16 6.84
C ILE A 68 7.05 -9.33 7.10
N LYS A 69 6.53 -9.96 6.05
CA LYS A 69 5.68 -11.17 6.19
C LYS A 69 6.40 -12.30 6.93
N ALA A 70 7.70 -12.49 6.66
CA ALA A 70 8.50 -13.50 7.33
C ALA A 70 8.76 -13.16 8.81
N ALA A 71 8.99 -11.90 9.15
CA ALA A 71 9.17 -11.43 10.53
C ALA A 71 7.92 -11.65 11.38
N ILE A 72 6.74 -11.31 10.85
CA ILE A 72 5.45 -11.50 11.55
C ILE A 72 5.19 -12.99 11.85
N ARG A 73 5.55 -13.90 10.94
CA ARG A 73 5.42 -15.36 11.15
C ARG A 73 6.29 -15.91 12.28
N LYS A 74 7.37 -15.24 12.65
CA LYS A 74 8.27 -15.68 13.74
C LYS A 74 7.79 -15.23 15.12
N LEU A 75 6.89 -14.25 15.18
CA LEU A 75 6.33 -13.72 16.43
C LEU A 75 5.08 -14.50 16.90
N ASN A 76 4.51 -15.32 16.01
CA ASN A 76 3.41 -16.25 16.30
C ASN A 76 3.92 -17.69 16.42
#